data_AF-A0A8J6Y3G6-F1
#
_entry.id   AF-A0A8J6Y3G6-F1
#
_cell.length_a   1.000
_cell.length_b   1.000
_cell.length_c   1.000
_cell.angle_alpha   90.00
_cell.angle_beta   90.00
_cell.angle_gamma   90.00
#
_symmetry.space_group_name_H-M   'P 1'
#
loop_
_entity.id
_entity.type
_entity.pdbx_description
1 polymer ?
#
loop_
_entity_poly.entity_id
_entity_poly.type
_entity_poly.pdbx_seq_one_letter_code
_entity_poly.pdbx_strand_id
1 'polypeptide(L)' 'MAKRVHGHVRGKAKPAFEQVYDLVRTIPEGRVMTYGQISVMLEATLSPAAVGW' A
#
# COMPACT_ATOMS: atom_id res chain seq x y z
N MET A 1 2.82 23.67 6.46
CA MET A 1 1.52 23.09 6.04
C MET A 1 1.81 21.90 5.12
N ALA A 2 1.72 20.66 5.62
CA ALA A 2 2.04 19.47 4.80
C ALA A 2 1.01 19.32 3.67
N LYS A 3 1.46 19.53 2.42
CA LYS A 3 0.66 19.37 1.20
C LYS A 3 0.27 17.89 1.10
N ARG A 4 -1.02 17.56 1.21
CA ARG A 4 -1.51 16.20 0.98
C ARG A 4 -1.29 15.86 -0.50
N VAL A 5 -0.30 15.01 -0.77
CA VAL A 5 0.15 14.62 -2.13
C VAL A 5 -0.56 13.37 -2.68
N HIS A 6 -1.64 12.91 -2.05
CA HIS A 6 -2.40 11.78 -2.62
C HIS A 6 -3.11 12.25 -3.89
N GLY A 7 -2.43 12.02 -5.01
CA GLY A 7 -2.88 12.30 -6.35
C GLY A 7 -4.17 11.56 -6.65
N HIS A 8 -5.08 12.27 -7.29
CA HIS A 8 -6.35 11.76 -7.76
C HIS A 8 -6.09 10.73 -8.88
N VAL A 9 -6.07 9.44 -8.52
CA VAL A 9 -5.99 8.35 -9.52
C VAL A 9 -7.32 8.35 -10.28
N ARG A 10 -7.29 8.68 -11.58
CA ARG A 10 -8.48 8.65 -12.46
C ARG A 10 -8.98 7.20 -12.57
N GLY A 11 -10.26 7.01 -12.24
CA GLY A 11 -10.95 5.72 -12.12
C GLY A 11 -11.44 5.52 -10.68
N LYS A 12 -12.45 4.68 -10.42
CA LYS A 12 -12.75 4.26 -9.04
C LYS A 12 -11.62 3.36 -8.52
N ALA A 13 -10.41 3.90 -8.41
CA ALA A 13 -9.28 3.20 -7.82
C ALA A 13 -9.61 2.97 -6.34
N LYS A 14 -9.45 1.73 -5.88
CA LYS A 14 -9.55 1.43 -4.46
C LYS A 14 -8.62 2.37 -3.69
N PRO A 15 -9.06 2.97 -2.58
CA PRO A 15 -8.20 3.72 -1.68
C PRO A 15 -6.87 2.99 -1.47
N ALA A 16 -5.76 3.73 -1.47
CA ALA A 16 -4.41 3.18 -1.33
C ALA A 16 -4.30 2.12 -0.21
N PHE A 17 -4.92 2.39 0.94
CA PHE A 17 -4.93 1.49 2.09
C PHE A 17 -5.75 0.22 1.88
N GLU A 18 -6.83 0.26 1.11
CA GLU A 18 -7.59 -0.97 0.80
C GLU A 18 -6.72 -1.97 0.02
N GLN A 19 -5.89 -1.48 -0.91
CA GLN A 19 -4.97 -2.32 -1.67
C GLN A 19 -3.89 -2.93 -0.76
N VAL A 20 -3.39 -2.16 0.21
CA VAL A 20 -2.47 -2.67 1.24
C VAL A 20 -3.15 -3.76 2.08
N TYR A 21 -4.38 -3.53 2.55
CA TYR A 21 -5.10 -4.50 3.37
C TYR A 21 -5.44 -5.79 2.60
N ASP A 22 -5.78 -5.68 1.31
CA ASP A 22 -6.01 -6.84 0.47
C ASP A 22 -4.75 -7.73 0.39
N LEU A 23 -3.56 -7.13 0.26
CA LEU A 23 -2.29 -7.86 0.30
C LEU A 23 -1.99 -8.45 1.69
N VAL A 24 -2.16 -7.69 2.76
CA VAL A 24 -1.87 -8.16 4.13
C VAL A 24 -2.71 -9.39 4.50
N ARG A 25 -3.97 -9.45 4.06
CA ARG A 25 -4.85 -10.61 4.30
C ARG A 25 -4.42 -11.89 3.58
N THR A 26 -3.54 -11.79 2.59
CA THR A 26 -3.03 -12.97 1.86
C THR A 26 -1.81 -13.60 2.52
N ILE A 27 -1.24 -12.97 3.55
CA ILE A 27 -0.05 -13.47 4.23
C ILE A 27 -0.43 -14.73 5.03
N PRO A 28 0.21 -15.89 4.77
CA PRO A 28 -0.07 -17.11 5.51
C PRO A 28 0.28 -17.00 7.00
N GLU A 29 -0.40 -17.77 7.84
CA GLU A 29 -0.04 -17.87 9.26
C GLU A 29 1.42 -18.31 9.44
N GLY A 30 2.10 -17.70 10.42
CA GLY A 30 3.53 -17.94 10.67
C GLY A 30 4.48 -17.35 9.62
N ARG A 31 3.96 -16.61 8.62
CA ARG A 31 4.77 -15.84 7.67
C ARG A 31 4.61 -14.35 7.92
N VAL A 32 5.61 -13.61 7.44
CA VAL A 32 5.62 -12.14 7.49
C VAL A 32 5.99 -11.60 6.12
N MET A 33 5.59 -10.37 5.87
CA MET A 33 5.96 -9.61 4.69
C MET A 33 6.39 -8.21 5.13
N THR A 34 7.46 -7.71 4.55
CA THR A 34 7.99 -6.38 4.85
C THR A 34 7.21 -5.30 4.12
N TYR A 35 7.21 -4.07 4.63
CA TYR A 35 6.62 -2.92 3.94
C TYR A 35 7.25 -2.67 2.56
N GLY A 36 8.54 -2.99 2.41
CA GLY A 36 9.22 -2.95 1.12
C GLY A 36 8.66 -3.94 0.12
N GLN A 37 8.38 -5.18 0.55
CA GLN A 37 7.77 -6.20 -0.30
C GLN A 37 6.35 -5.81 -0.71
N ILE A 38 5.54 -5.30 0.23
CA ILE A 38 4.19 -4.79 -0.08
C ILE A 38 4.26 -3.65 -1.10
N SER A 39 5.17 -2.70 -0.91
CA SER A 39 5.39 -1.59 -1.83
C SER A 39 5.74 -2.08 -3.25
N VAL A 40 6.63 -3.08 -3.37
CA VAL A 40 6.98 -3.70 -4.66
C VAL A 40 5.78 -4.40 -5.30
N MET A 41 4.96 -5.11 -4.51
CA MET A 41 3.75 -5.77 -5.00
C MET A 41 2.67 -4.79 -5.48
N LEU A 42 2.69 -3.56 -4.96
CA LEU A 42 1.86 -2.44 -5.42
C LEU A 42 2.55 -1.61 -6.53
N GLU A 43 3.53 -2.20 -7.24
CA GLU A 43 4.28 -1.55 -8.32
C GLU A 43 4.94 -0.22 -7.91
N ALA A 44 5.36 -0.13 -6.64
CA ALA A 44 5.94 1.07 -6.04
C ALA A 44 5.04 2.33 -6.10
N THR A 45 3.72 2.16 -6.27
CA THR A 45 2.74 3.26 -6.20
C THR A 45 2.67 3.89 -4.80
N LEU A 46 2.99 3.09 -3.76
CA LEU A 46 3.18 3.53 -2.39
C LEU A 46 4.63 3.27 -1.98
N SER A 47 5.25 4.24 -1.30
CA SER A 47 6.56 4.04 -0.69
C SER A 47 6.44 3.09 0.52
N PRO A 48 7.51 2.38 0.91
CA PRO A 48 7.48 1.51 2.10
C PRO A 48 7.07 2.27 3.37
N ALA A 49 7.46 3.54 3.49
CA ALA A 49 7.03 4.40 4.60
C ALA A 49 5.54 4.72 4.56
N ALA A 50 4.95 4.89 3.37
CA ALA A 50 3.52 5.12 3.21
C ALA A 50 2.67 3.86 3.49
N VAL A 51 3.21 2.66 3.24
CA VAL A 51 2.55 1.39 3.57
C VAL A 51 2.38 1.21 5.08
N GLY A 52 3.35 1.67 5.88
CA GLY A 52 3.34 1.50 7.33
C GLY A 52 2.64 2.62 8.12
N TRP A 53 2.08 3.63 7.44
CA TRP A 53 1.38 4.76 8.06
C TRP A 53 -0.10 4.43 8.32
#